data_AF-A0A510PNY9-F1
#
_entry.id   AF-A0A510PNY9-F1
#
_cell.length_a   1.000
_cell.length_b   1.000
_cell.length_c   1.000
_cell.angle_alpha   90.00
_cell.angle_beta   90.00
_cell.angle_gamma   90.00
#
_symmetry.space_group_name_H-M   'P 1'
#
loop_
_entity.id
_entity.type
_entity.pdbx_description
1 polymer ?
#
loop_
_entity_poly.entity_id
_entity_poly.type
_entity_poly.pdbx_seq_one_letter_code
_entity_poly.pdbx_strand_id
1 'polypeptide(L)'
;SVTYTLGNNLENLTLTGTTAINGTGNTANNILTGNSGNNTLNGEAGIDTLIGGLGADTFIFQFGQSTISTSDRITDFAINSDKIDLLTQGGLVMNAPSSFSRAANSTATTLQNLVNQVFTDANGATTGNQGLAVNSAALVQVTTVAIAGTYLVINDSTAGFQSSNDLLINITGFTGTLPALGNIPVGNFFV
;
A
#
# COMPACT_ATOMS: atom_id res chain seq x y z
N SER A 1 15.35 -8.07 -21.69
CA SER A 1 14.60 -7.81 -20.45
C SER A 1 14.33 -9.12 -19.76
N VAL A 2 14.53 -9.19 -18.44
CA VAL A 2 14.35 -10.41 -17.63
C VAL A 2 13.71 -10.04 -16.29
N THR A 3 12.95 -10.97 -15.70
CA THR A 3 12.56 -10.90 -14.30
C THR A 3 13.80 -11.00 -13.42
N TYR A 4 13.87 -10.19 -12.36
CA TYR A 4 15.07 -10.10 -11.52
C TYR A 4 14.74 -9.95 -10.04
N THR A 5 15.53 -10.62 -9.21
CA THR A 5 15.53 -10.49 -7.75
C THR A 5 16.87 -9.91 -7.31
N LEU A 6 16.85 -8.86 -6.49
CA LEU A 6 18.07 -8.24 -5.98
C LEU A 6 18.84 -9.22 -5.11
N GLY A 7 20.13 -9.37 -5.39
CA GLY A 7 21.06 -9.99 -4.46
C GLY A 7 21.28 -9.09 -3.23
N ASN A 8 21.96 -9.64 -2.22
CA ASN A 8 22.30 -8.87 -1.00
C ASN A 8 23.11 -7.61 -1.34
N ASN A 9 22.87 -6.53 -0.59
CA ASN A 9 23.55 -5.22 -0.70
C ASN A 9 23.32 -4.47 -2.03
N LEU A 10 22.32 -4.90 -2.80
CA LEU A 10 21.83 -4.10 -3.93
C LEU A 10 20.56 -3.40 -3.46
N GLU A 11 20.49 -2.08 -3.61
CA GLU A 11 19.30 -1.31 -3.21
C GLU A 11 18.48 -0.79 -4.38
N ASN A 12 18.97 -0.89 -5.62
CA ASN A 12 18.32 -0.24 -6.77
C ASN A 12 18.09 -1.25 -7.89
N LEU A 13 16.83 -1.44 -8.27
CA LEU A 13 16.42 -2.24 -9.42
C LEU A 13 15.65 -1.36 -10.40
N THR A 14 16.11 -1.30 -11.66
CA THR A 14 15.35 -0.71 -12.77
C THR A 14 15.12 -1.76 -13.83
N LEU A 15 13.86 -2.14 -14.04
CA LEU A 15 13.45 -3.01 -15.14
C LEU A 15 13.47 -2.20 -16.44
N THR A 16 13.90 -2.82 -17.54
CA THR A 16 14.00 -2.15 -18.84
C THR A 16 13.21 -2.90 -19.91
N GLY A 17 12.89 -2.20 -21.02
CA GLY A 17 12.10 -2.73 -22.12
C GLY A 17 10.58 -2.58 -21.90
N THR A 18 9.81 -3.37 -22.66
CA THR A 18 8.34 -3.27 -22.72
C THR A 18 7.63 -4.58 -22.37
N THR A 19 8.41 -5.64 -22.09
CA THR A 19 7.88 -6.95 -21.73
C THR A 19 7.42 -6.96 -20.28
N ALA A 20 6.37 -7.72 -19.97
CA ALA A 20 5.97 -8.03 -18.60
C ALA A 20 7.07 -8.84 -17.91
N ILE A 21 7.84 -8.19 -17.05
CA ILE A 21 8.90 -8.78 -16.22
C ILE A 21 8.75 -8.26 -14.80
N ASN A 22 9.24 -9.02 -13.83
CA ASN A 22 8.99 -8.73 -12.43
C ASN A 22 10.27 -8.31 -11.71
N GLY A 23 10.09 -7.55 -10.63
CA GLY A 23 11.16 -7.08 -9.76
C GLY A 23 10.90 -7.52 -8.33
N THR A 24 11.90 -8.12 -7.71
CA THR A 24 11.87 -8.47 -6.29
C THR A 24 13.07 -7.85 -5.59
N GLY A 25 12.81 -7.23 -4.44
CA GLY A 25 13.81 -6.66 -3.57
C GLY A 25 14.56 -7.72 -2.75
N ASN A 26 15.10 -7.27 -1.62
CA ASN A 26 15.78 -8.06 -0.61
C ASN A 26 15.39 -7.53 0.78
N THR A 27 16.13 -7.88 1.83
CA THR A 27 15.79 -7.48 3.21
C THR A 27 16.25 -6.07 3.60
N ALA A 28 16.79 -5.30 2.65
CA ALA A 28 17.21 -3.91 2.86
C ALA A 28 16.22 -2.97 2.18
N ASN A 29 16.34 -1.68 2.48
CA ASN A 29 15.53 -0.66 1.80
C ASN A 29 15.88 -0.63 0.31
N ASN A 30 14.89 -0.80 -0.56
CA ASN A 30 15.09 -0.88 -1.99
C ASN A 30 14.26 0.16 -2.76
N ILE A 31 14.78 0.56 -3.92
CA ILE A 31 14.07 1.33 -4.94
C ILE A 31 13.87 0.40 -6.13
N LEU A 32 12.60 0.05 -6.39
CA LEU A 32 12.21 -0.83 -7.49
C LEU A 32 11.44 0.01 -8.51
N THR A 33 12.01 0.13 -9.70
CA THR A 33 11.38 0.79 -10.84
C THR A 33 11.03 -0.26 -11.89
N GLY A 34 9.74 -0.39 -12.19
CA GLY A 34 9.23 -1.16 -13.30
C GLY A 34 9.54 -0.53 -14.66
N ASN A 35 8.94 -1.08 -15.71
CA ASN A 35 9.14 -0.68 -17.09
C ASN A 35 7.80 -0.20 -17.70
N SER A 36 7.57 -0.47 -18.98
CA SER A 36 6.33 -0.05 -19.66
C SER A 36 5.34 -1.18 -19.92
N GLY A 37 5.68 -2.40 -19.51
CA GLY A 37 4.77 -3.54 -19.49
C GLY A 37 4.26 -3.76 -18.07
N ASN A 38 3.25 -4.62 -17.94
CA ASN A 38 2.68 -4.97 -16.64
C ASN A 38 3.72 -5.70 -15.78
N ASN A 39 4.12 -5.11 -14.66
CA ASN A 39 5.13 -5.68 -13.76
C ASN A 39 4.50 -6.07 -12.43
N THR A 40 5.06 -7.13 -11.83
CA THR A 40 4.86 -7.41 -10.42
C THR A 40 6.09 -6.95 -9.66
N LEU A 41 5.90 -6.08 -8.67
CA LEU A 41 6.96 -5.53 -7.82
C LEU A 41 6.73 -5.95 -6.37
N ASN A 42 7.73 -6.58 -5.77
CA ASN A 42 7.75 -6.93 -4.35
C ASN A 42 8.99 -6.31 -3.69
N GLY A 43 8.80 -5.41 -2.73
CA GLY A 43 9.89 -4.82 -1.95
C GLY A 43 10.57 -5.83 -1.02
N GLU A 44 9.83 -6.85 -0.59
CA GLU A 44 10.17 -7.73 0.54
C GLU A 44 10.24 -6.92 1.86
N ALA A 45 11.23 -7.19 2.71
CA ALA A 45 11.36 -6.51 3.99
C ALA A 45 12.24 -5.27 3.84
N GLY A 46 11.86 -4.17 4.48
CA GLY A 46 12.64 -2.94 4.39
C GLY A 46 11.71 -1.75 4.45
N ILE A 47 12.22 -0.60 4.02
CA ILE A 47 11.43 0.58 3.69
C ILE A 47 11.64 0.82 2.21
N ASP A 48 10.66 0.40 1.42
CA ASP A 48 10.80 0.31 -0.03
C ASP A 48 10.10 1.44 -0.76
N THR A 49 10.67 1.80 -1.90
CA THR A 49 10.05 2.71 -2.88
C THR A 49 9.78 1.94 -4.16
N LEU A 50 8.50 1.73 -4.46
CA LEU A 50 8.02 1.02 -5.63
C LEU A 50 7.46 2.03 -6.65
N ILE A 51 7.96 1.93 -7.88
CA ILE A 51 7.55 2.74 -9.03
C ILE A 51 7.11 1.75 -10.11
N GLY A 52 5.82 1.70 -10.44
CA GLY A 52 5.29 0.76 -11.44
C GLY A 52 5.77 1.09 -12.85
N GLY A 53 5.74 2.37 -13.21
CA GLY A 53 6.01 2.85 -14.56
C GLY A 53 4.73 2.96 -15.38
N LEU A 54 4.75 2.45 -16.60
CA LEU A 54 3.53 2.33 -17.41
C LEU A 54 3.07 0.88 -17.41
N GLY A 55 1.76 0.69 -17.56
CA GLY A 55 1.17 -0.65 -17.57
C GLY A 55 0.11 -0.76 -16.49
N ALA A 56 -0.38 -1.98 -16.31
CA ALA A 56 -1.18 -2.35 -15.15
C ALA A 56 -0.29 -3.17 -14.22
N ASP A 57 0.25 -2.51 -13.20
CA ASP A 57 1.24 -3.10 -12.31
C ASP A 57 0.59 -3.71 -11.07
N THR A 58 1.28 -4.68 -10.46
CA THR A 58 0.87 -5.31 -9.21
C THR A 58 1.96 -5.13 -8.17
N PHE A 59 1.62 -4.48 -7.06
CA PHE A 59 2.52 -4.28 -5.93
C PHE A 59 2.16 -5.30 -4.84
N ILE A 60 3.12 -6.15 -4.49
CA ILE A 60 2.94 -7.16 -3.46
C ILE A 60 3.34 -6.58 -2.10
N PHE A 61 2.48 -6.75 -1.10
CA PHE A 61 2.80 -6.43 0.29
C PHE A 61 2.48 -7.58 1.21
N GLN A 62 3.34 -7.77 2.20
CA GLN A 62 3.20 -8.80 3.22
C GLN A 62 2.94 -8.17 4.58
N PHE A 63 1.90 -8.63 5.29
CA PHE A 63 1.61 -8.20 6.65
C PHE A 63 2.83 -8.38 7.57
N GLY A 64 3.13 -7.35 8.36
CA GLY A 64 4.33 -7.25 9.19
C GLY A 64 5.59 -6.74 8.49
N GLN A 65 5.62 -6.58 7.16
CA GLN A 65 6.75 -5.94 6.45
C GLN A 65 6.57 -4.43 6.33
N SER A 66 5.42 -3.96 5.84
CA SER A 66 5.11 -2.52 5.70
C SER A 66 4.32 -1.98 6.90
N THR A 67 4.99 -1.86 8.05
CA THR A 67 4.40 -1.39 9.33
C THR A 67 4.38 0.13 9.47
N ILE A 68 3.93 0.70 10.60
CA ILE A 68 4.07 2.14 10.86
C ILE A 68 5.54 2.60 10.83
N SER A 69 6.45 1.81 11.38
CA SER A 69 7.88 2.18 11.47
C SER A 69 8.65 1.92 10.18
N THR A 70 8.12 1.05 9.32
CA THR A 70 8.78 0.59 8.09
C THR A 70 7.82 0.67 6.91
N SER A 71 7.06 1.75 6.80
CA SER A 71 6.02 1.86 5.77
C SER A 71 6.65 2.01 4.39
N ASP A 72 6.27 1.12 3.48
CA ASP A 72 6.65 1.21 2.09
C ASP A 72 5.88 2.30 1.36
N ARG A 73 6.40 2.65 0.18
CA ARG A 73 5.87 3.72 -0.63
C ARG A 73 5.72 3.32 -2.09
N ILE A 74 4.52 3.55 -2.63
CA ILE A 74 4.28 3.57 -4.08
C ILE A 74 4.26 5.04 -4.52
N THR A 75 4.96 5.37 -5.60
CA THR A 75 5.11 6.78 -6.03
C THR A 75 4.30 7.19 -7.26
N ASP A 76 3.71 6.23 -7.97
CA ASP A 76 3.03 6.48 -9.25
C ASP A 76 1.75 5.66 -9.45
N PHE A 77 1.22 5.06 -8.37
CA PHE A 77 0.04 4.18 -8.42
C PHE A 77 -1.08 4.76 -9.28
N ALA A 78 -1.44 4.07 -10.36
CA ALA A 78 -2.46 4.46 -11.30
C ALA A 78 -3.81 3.87 -10.91
N ILE A 79 -4.72 4.71 -10.39
CA ILE A 79 -6.06 4.27 -9.97
C ILE A 79 -6.81 3.66 -11.17
N ASN A 80 -7.42 2.50 -10.95
CA ASN A 80 -8.11 1.67 -11.95
C ASN A 80 -7.20 0.93 -12.96
N SER A 81 -5.88 1.08 -12.87
CA SER A 81 -4.91 0.30 -13.64
C SER A 81 -4.19 -0.68 -12.71
N ASP A 82 -3.50 -0.12 -11.73
CA ASP A 82 -2.63 -0.89 -10.84
C ASP A 82 -3.42 -1.59 -9.75
N LYS A 83 -2.78 -2.61 -9.16
CA LYS A 83 -3.32 -3.44 -8.09
C LYS A 83 -2.32 -3.64 -6.98
N ILE A 84 -2.87 -3.95 -5.81
CA ILE A 84 -2.15 -4.37 -4.63
C ILE A 84 -2.53 -5.83 -4.37
N ASP A 85 -1.53 -6.69 -4.27
CA ASP A 85 -1.69 -8.08 -3.86
C ASP A 85 -1.15 -8.24 -2.44
N LEU A 86 -1.84 -9.05 -1.63
CA LEU A 86 -1.61 -9.16 -0.20
C LEU A 86 -1.18 -10.57 0.18
N LEU A 87 -0.10 -10.65 0.95
CA LEU A 87 0.39 -11.88 1.55
C LEU A 87 0.25 -11.84 3.07
N THR A 88 -0.10 -12.99 3.66
CA THR A 88 0.04 -13.23 5.11
C THR A 88 1.49 -13.05 5.54
N GLN A 89 1.77 -12.85 6.83
CA GLN A 89 3.14 -12.83 7.37
C GLN A 89 3.95 -14.12 7.09
N GLY A 90 3.27 -15.23 6.76
CA GLY A 90 3.90 -16.49 6.33
C GLY A 90 4.19 -16.59 4.82
N GLY A 91 3.87 -15.55 4.04
CA GLY A 91 4.12 -15.45 2.59
C GLY A 91 3.04 -16.12 1.75
N LEU A 92 1.96 -16.59 2.39
CA LEU A 92 0.82 -17.20 1.70
C LEU A 92 -0.10 -16.11 1.17
N VAL A 93 -0.66 -16.35 -0.02
CA VAL A 93 -1.70 -15.50 -0.64
C VAL A 93 -2.86 -15.30 0.34
N MET A 94 -3.28 -14.04 0.49
CA MET A 94 -4.46 -13.65 1.25
C MET A 94 -5.56 -13.19 0.29
N ASN A 95 -6.82 -13.35 0.68
CA ASN A 95 -7.90 -12.69 -0.03
C ASN A 95 -7.81 -11.17 0.17
N ALA A 96 -8.25 -10.42 -0.83
CA ALA A 96 -8.43 -8.98 -0.70
C ALA A 96 -9.32 -8.61 0.51
N PRO A 97 -9.20 -7.36 1.03
CA PRO A 97 -10.03 -6.89 2.12
C PRO A 97 -11.52 -7.05 1.81
N SER A 98 -12.30 -7.50 2.78
CA SER A 98 -13.75 -7.68 2.62
C SER A 98 -14.52 -6.36 2.53
N SER A 99 -13.92 -5.28 3.04
CA SER A 99 -14.46 -3.93 3.02
C SER A 99 -13.34 -2.95 2.71
N PHE A 100 -13.57 -2.04 1.78
CA PHE A 100 -12.65 -0.97 1.47
C PHE A 100 -13.39 0.36 1.37
N SER A 101 -12.83 1.41 1.97
CA SER A 101 -13.49 2.71 2.00
C SER A 101 -12.51 3.89 1.93
N ARG A 102 -12.93 5.01 1.36
CA ARG A 102 -12.18 6.27 1.40
C ARG A 102 -12.66 7.14 2.54
N ALA A 103 -11.78 7.35 3.51
CA ALA A 103 -11.99 8.22 4.67
C ALA A 103 -11.89 9.71 4.30
N ALA A 104 -12.49 10.53 5.16
CA ALA A 104 -12.24 11.97 5.17
C ALA A 104 -10.73 12.24 5.36
N ASN A 105 -10.27 13.35 4.79
CA ASN A 105 -8.88 13.77 4.94
C ASN A 105 -8.55 13.97 6.43
N SER A 106 -7.38 13.52 6.86
CA SER A 106 -6.90 13.62 8.23
C SER A 106 -5.93 14.79 8.40
N THR A 107 -5.99 15.40 9.58
CA THR A 107 -5.05 16.41 10.07
C THR A 107 -4.09 15.85 11.12
N ALA A 108 -4.01 14.52 11.24
CA ALA A 108 -3.06 13.87 12.14
C ALA A 108 -1.62 14.37 11.91
N THR A 109 -0.85 14.43 12.98
CA THR A 109 0.54 14.91 12.96
C THR A 109 1.56 13.77 13.01
N THR A 110 1.12 12.55 13.30
CA THR A 110 1.94 11.33 13.34
C THR A 110 1.18 10.19 12.69
N LEU A 111 1.90 9.20 12.13
CA LEU A 111 1.28 8.02 11.52
C LEU A 111 0.50 7.20 12.54
N GLN A 112 0.98 7.12 13.79
CA GLN A 112 0.24 6.47 14.87
C GLN A 112 -1.11 7.16 15.14
N ASN A 113 -1.14 8.49 15.16
CA ASN A 113 -2.39 9.24 15.35
C ASN A 113 -3.31 9.09 14.15
N LEU A 114 -2.77 9.12 12.93
CA LEU A 114 -3.53 8.90 11.70
C LEU A 114 -4.28 7.57 11.80
N VAL A 115 -3.54 6.50 12.06
CA VAL A 115 -4.07 5.15 12.02
C VAL A 115 -5.04 4.88 13.17
N ASN A 116 -4.78 5.42 14.37
CA ASN A 116 -5.73 5.35 15.49
C ASN A 116 -7.06 6.09 15.20
N GLN A 117 -7.06 7.01 14.24
CA GLN A 117 -8.24 7.76 13.79
C GLN A 117 -8.93 7.12 12.58
N VAL A 118 -8.37 6.09 11.95
CA VAL A 118 -8.97 5.49 10.75
C VAL A 118 -10.24 4.73 11.13
N PHE A 119 -11.35 5.22 10.58
CA PHE A 119 -12.73 4.89 10.96
C PHE A 119 -13.20 3.51 10.47
N THR A 120 -14.05 2.83 11.25
CA THR A 120 -14.80 1.63 10.83
C THR A 120 -15.79 1.93 9.69
N ASP A 121 -16.27 3.18 9.60
CA ASP A 121 -16.97 3.73 8.45
C ASP A 121 -16.44 5.13 8.09
N ALA A 122 -15.68 5.19 7.01
CA ALA A 122 -15.04 6.38 6.45
C ALA A 122 -15.95 7.60 6.12
N ASN A 123 -17.24 7.58 6.45
CA ASN A 123 -18.19 8.67 6.20
C ASN A 123 -18.14 9.79 7.26
N GLY A 124 -17.40 9.61 8.37
CA GLY A 124 -17.27 10.60 9.44
C GLY A 124 -18.55 10.84 10.25
N ALA A 125 -19.52 9.92 10.19
CA ALA A 125 -20.82 10.07 10.85
C ALA A 125 -20.81 9.71 12.34
N THR A 126 -19.83 8.93 12.80
CA THR A 126 -19.73 8.50 14.19
C THR A 126 -18.67 9.30 14.96
N THR A 127 -19.06 9.86 16.12
CA THR A 127 -18.16 10.58 17.02
C THR A 127 -17.37 9.56 17.85
N GLY A 128 -16.05 9.50 17.69
CA GLY A 128 -15.16 8.61 18.45
C GLY A 128 -14.16 7.89 17.56
N ASN A 129 -13.05 7.44 18.14
CA ASN A 129 -12.04 6.63 17.44
C ASN A 129 -12.63 5.24 17.18
N GLN A 130 -13.11 4.99 15.97
CA GLN A 130 -13.71 3.71 15.60
C GLN A 130 -12.69 2.94 14.76
N GLY A 131 -12.02 1.94 15.31
CA GLY A 131 -10.96 1.22 14.59
C GLY A 131 -11.47 0.48 13.34
N LEU A 132 -10.58 0.24 12.38
CA LEU A 132 -10.88 -0.61 11.22
C LEU A 132 -11.44 -1.98 11.65
N ALA A 133 -12.48 -2.43 10.95
CA ALA A 133 -13.02 -3.77 11.16
C ALA A 133 -12.00 -4.84 10.72
N VAL A 134 -12.19 -6.06 11.20
CA VAL A 134 -11.45 -7.24 10.76
C VAL A 134 -11.48 -7.36 9.23
N ASN A 135 -10.33 -7.58 8.60
CA ASN A 135 -10.19 -7.74 7.15
C ASN A 135 -10.79 -6.57 6.36
N SER A 136 -10.46 -5.34 6.76
CA SER A 136 -10.89 -4.12 6.09
C SER A 136 -9.70 -3.22 5.75
N ALA A 137 -9.92 -2.36 4.76
CA ALA A 137 -8.97 -1.35 4.35
C ALA A 137 -9.60 0.04 4.33
N ALA A 138 -8.78 1.06 4.54
CA ALA A 138 -9.17 2.44 4.32
C ALA A 138 -8.09 3.25 3.61
N LEU A 139 -8.55 4.10 2.70
CA LEU A 139 -7.74 5.10 2.02
C LEU A 139 -7.96 6.45 2.69
N VAL A 140 -6.91 7.08 3.19
CA VAL A 140 -6.98 8.37 3.87
C VAL A 140 -5.91 9.32 3.34
N GLN A 141 -6.29 10.55 3.02
CA GLN A 141 -5.31 11.59 2.66
C GLN A 141 -4.95 12.41 3.89
N VAL A 142 -3.66 12.65 4.10
CA VAL A 142 -3.14 13.52 5.17
C VAL A 142 -2.59 14.80 4.58
N THR A 143 -3.00 15.93 5.14
CA THR A 143 -2.59 17.27 4.69
C THR A 143 -1.49 17.88 5.54
N THR A 144 -1.25 17.36 6.75
CA THR A 144 -0.20 17.83 7.64
C THR A 144 1.18 17.56 7.05
N VAL A 145 1.98 18.61 6.85
CA VAL A 145 3.26 18.56 6.12
C VAL A 145 4.19 17.43 6.59
N ALA A 146 4.28 17.17 7.90
CA ALA A 146 5.20 16.18 8.46
C ALA A 146 4.94 14.74 7.98
N ILE A 147 3.69 14.42 7.64
CA ILE A 147 3.27 13.09 7.18
C ILE A 147 2.35 13.18 5.97
N ALA A 148 2.49 14.23 5.15
CA ALA A 148 1.59 14.47 4.03
C ALA A 148 1.67 13.32 3.01
N GLY A 149 0.52 12.83 2.56
CA GLY A 149 0.45 11.67 1.67
C GLY A 149 -0.94 11.08 1.59
N THR A 150 -1.09 10.04 0.78
CA THR A 150 -2.30 9.21 0.77
C THR A 150 -1.92 7.86 1.32
N TYR A 151 -2.56 7.42 2.39
CA TYR A 151 -2.22 6.19 3.08
C TYR A 151 -3.32 5.17 2.85
N LEU A 152 -2.89 3.96 2.52
CA LEU A 152 -3.71 2.78 2.56
C LEU A 152 -3.39 2.04 3.85
N VAL A 153 -4.38 1.94 4.73
CA VAL A 153 -4.30 1.19 5.98
C VAL A 153 -5.10 -0.08 5.81
N ILE A 154 -4.50 -1.24 6.10
CA ILE A 154 -5.13 -2.55 5.93
C ILE A 154 -4.97 -3.34 7.21
N ASN A 155 -6.08 -3.89 7.69
CA ASN A 155 -6.13 -4.69 8.90
C ASN A 155 -5.91 -6.19 8.60
N ASP A 156 -5.05 -6.85 9.37
CA ASP A 156 -4.60 -8.23 9.23
C ASP A 156 -5.63 -9.29 9.67
N SER A 157 -6.88 -8.86 9.92
CA SER A 157 -7.97 -9.65 10.50
C SER A 157 -7.99 -9.74 12.03
N THR A 158 -7.13 -9.01 12.73
CA THR A 158 -7.26 -8.77 14.17
C THR A 158 -7.91 -7.42 14.42
N ALA A 159 -8.95 -7.35 15.25
CA ALA A 159 -9.71 -6.11 15.43
C ALA A 159 -8.84 -4.94 15.95
N GLY A 160 -8.98 -3.78 15.31
CA GLY A 160 -8.22 -2.57 15.64
C GLY A 160 -6.80 -2.59 15.07
N PHE A 161 -6.17 -1.42 14.97
CA PHE A 161 -4.86 -1.36 14.33
C PHE A 161 -3.73 -1.88 15.21
N GLN A 162 -2.91 -2.79 14.68
CA GLN A 162 -1.73 -3.35 15.32
C GLN A 162 -0.48 -2.92 14.56
N SER A 163 0.29 -1.97 15.10
CA SER A 163 1.45 -1.39 14.41
C SER A 163 2.55 -2.38 14.04
N SER A 164 2.60 -3.56 14.64
CA SER A 164 3.55 -4.61 14.30
C SER A 164 3.06 -5.55 13.19
N ASN A 165 1.75 -5.60 12.93
CA ASN A 165 1.15 -6.64 12.09
C ASN A 165 0.38 -6.07 10.91
N ASP A 166 -0.33 -4.96 11.11
CA ASP A 166 -1.13 -4.33 10.08
C ASP A 166 -0.27 -3.56 9.07
N LEU A 167 -0.81 -3.46 7.85
CA LEU A 167 -0.15 -2.79 6.75
C LEU A 167 -0.49 -1.30 6.73
N LEU A 168 0.55 -0.50 6.56
CA LEU A 168 0.48 0.91 6.22
C LEU A 168 1.31 1.13 4.96
N ILE A 169 0.66 1.48 3.86
CA ILE A 169 1.32 1.78 2.59
C ILE A 169 1.11 3.25 2.28
N ASN A 170 2.20 3.96 1.96
CA ASN A 170 2.13 5.33 1.49
C ASN A 170 2.01 5.35 -0.04
N ILE A 171 0.91 5.87 -0.56
CA ILE A 171 0.70 6.10 -1.99
C ILE A 171 0.92 7.58 -2.26
N THR A 172 2.17 7.95 -2.46
CA THR A 172 2.53 9.31 -2.89
C THR A 172 2.34 9.44 -4.38
N GLY A 173 1.83 10.58 -4.87
CA GLY A 173 1.87 10.87 -6.30
C GLY A 173 1.03 9.95 -7.20
N PHE A 174 -0.02 9.31 -6.65
CA PHE A 174 -0.95 8.52 -7.46
C PHE A 174 -1.45 9.33 -8.67
N THR A 175 -1.67 8.65 -9.78
CA THR A 175 -2.27 9.24 -10.97
C THR A 175 -3.76 8.91 -11.04
N GLY A 176 -4.54 9.84 -11.59
CA GLY A 176 -6.01 9.73 -11.65
C GLY A 176 -6.73 10.49 -10.53
N THR A 177 -8.02 10.20 -10.36
CA THR A 177 -8.88 10.86 -9.37
C THR A 177 -9.09 9.94 -8.17
N LEU A 178 -8.90 10.45 -6.95
CA LEU A 178 -9.26 9.69 -5.75
C LEU A 178 -10.74 9.27 -5.81
N PRO A 179 -11.09 8.04 -5.38
CA PRO A 179 -12.48 7.61 -5.29
C PRO A 179 -13.33 8.59 -4.47
N ALA A 180 -14.66 8.56 -4.57
CA ALA A 180 -15.50 9.35 -3.66
C ALA A 180 -15.34 8.87 -2.19
N LEU A 181 -15.72 9.72 -1.22
CA LEU A 181 -15.80 9.30 0.18
C LEU A 181 -16.78 8.12 0.34
N GLY A 182 -16.47 7.21 1.26
CA GLY A 182 -17.29 6.01 1.52
C GLY A 182 -16.76 4.75 0.83
N ASN A 183 -17.62 3.78 0.57
CA ASN A 183 -17.22 2.46 0.06
C ASN A 183 -16.55 2.55 -1.32
N ILE A 184 -15.44 1.83 -1.47
CA ILE A 184 -14.72 1.65 -2.73
C ILE A 184 -14.84 0.18 -3.13
N PRO A 185 -15.12 -0.14 -4.41
CA PRO A 185 -15.01 -1.52 -4.90
C PRO A 185 -13.61 -2.06 -4.66
N VAL A 186 -13.49 -3.15 -3.91
CA VAL A 186 -12.22 -3.78 -3.55
C VAL A 186 -11.37 -4.09 -4.79
N GLY A 187 -11.99 -4.65 -5.83
CA GLY A 187 -11.34 -4.96 -7.10
C GLY A 187 -10.81 -3.75 -7.88
N ASN A 188 -11.05 -2.51 -7.44
CA ASN A 188 -10.42 -1.33 -8.05
C ASN A 188 -8.96 -1.18 -7.61
N PHE A 189 -8.60 -1.69 -6.42
CA PHE A 189 -7.26 -1.53 -5.84
C PHE A 189 -6.57 -2.85 -5.52
N PHE A 190 -7.32 -3.93 -5.31
CA PHE A 190 -6.78 -5.22 -4.91
C PHE A 190 -7.01 -6.29 -5.97
N VAL A 191 -6.12 -7.29 -6.00
CA VAL A 191 -6.26 -8.51 -6.82
C VAL A 191 -7.28 -9.47 -6.19
#